data_AF-A0A759BC15-F1
#
_entry.id   AF-A0A759BC15-F1
#
_cell.length_a   1.000
_cell.length_b   1.000
_cell.length_c   1.000
_cell.angle_alpha   90.00
_cell.angle_beta   90.00
_cell.angle_gamma   90.00
#
_symmetry.space_group_name_H-M   'P 1'
#
loop_
_entity.id
_entity.type
_entity.pdbx_description
1 polymer ?
#
loop_
_entity_poly.entity_id
_entity_poly.type
_entity_poly.pdbx_seq_one_letter_code
_entity_poly.pdbx_strand_id
1 'polypeptide(L)'
;SLTCFYASATCQEQFISRLIWLGSRSALGLDGMGEASWRALHQTHRFEHIFSWLTLTSAQIANTPGFAKGKSEQIWRQFNLARRQPFTRWIMAMDIPLTQAALQASGDRSWEQLLMRTEQHWRQLPATGERRAGRVIDWRNNLQIKALSRWLAAQHIPGFGS
;
A
#
# COMPACT_ATOMS: atom_id res chain seq x y z
N SER A 1 -6.33 14.12 0.33
CA SER A 1 -7.22 13.62 1.40
C SER A 1 -6.98 12.13 1.61
N LEU A 2 -7.05 11.65 2.85
CA LEU A 2 -6.92 10.22 3.20
C LEU A 2 -8.25 9.50 3.00
N THR A 3 -8.70 9.46 1.75
CA THR A 3 -9.99 8.91 1.35
C THR A 3 -9.80 7.75 0.39
N CYS A 4 -10.76 6.82 0.35
CA CYS A 4 -10.89 5.80 -0.71
C CYS A 4 -9.83 4.69 -0.66
N PHE A 5 -9.33 4.37 0.54
CA PHE A 5 -8.54 3.17 0.80
C PHE A 5 -9.37 1.88 0.81
N TYR A 6 -10.68 2.03 1.02
CA TYR A 6 -11.69 0.99 0.95
C TYR A 6 -12.57 1.25 -0.26
N ALA A 7 -12.94 0.19 -0.97
CA ALA A 7 -13.79 0.30 -2.14
C ALA A 7 -15.21 0.70 -1.73
N SER A 8 -15.77 1.70 -2.41
CA SER A 8 -17.17 2.07 -2.31
C SER A 8 -17.68 2.56 -3.66
N ALA A 9 -19.01 2.55 -3.83
CA ALA A 9 -19.64 3.05 -5.06
C ALA A 9 -19.29 4.51 -5.36
N THR A 10 -19.06 5.33 -4.33
CA THR A 10 -18.77 6.76 -4.48
C THR A 10 -17.31 7.07 -4.81
N CYS A 11 -16.42 6.08 -4.78
CA CYS A 11 -14.99 6.34 -4.95
C CYS A 11 -14.20 5.37 -5.83
N GLN A 12 -14.89 4.64 -6.71
CA GLN A 12 -14.28 3.62 -7.55
C GLN A 12 -13.05 4.11 -8.32
N GLU A 13 -13.13 5.28 -8.96
CA GLU A 13 -12.00 5.85 -9.71
C GLU A 13 -10.79 6.21 -8.83
N GLN A 14 -11.05 6.74 -7.64
CA GLN A 14 -9.99 7.05 -6.67
C GLN A 14 -9.39 5.76 -6.08
N PHE A 15 -10.21 4.74 -5.84
CA PHE A 15 -9.77 3.44 -5.37
C PHE A 15 -8.82 2.78 -6.39
N ILE A 16 -9.19 2.77 -7.68
CA ILE A 16 -8.33 2.27 -8.76
C ILE A 16 -7.04 3.10 -8.85
N SER A 17 -7.12 4.43 -8.74
CA SER A 17 -5.94 5.31 -8.74
C SER A 17 -4.95 4.96 -7.61
N ARG A 18 -5.46 4.58 -6.42
CA ARG A 18 -4.62 4.10 -5.31
C ARG A 18 -3.98 2.75 -5.60
N LEU A 19 -4.69 1.83 -6.24
CA LEU A 19 -4.12 0.55 -6.69
C LEU A 19 -2.99 0.76 -7.72
N ILE A 20 -3.15 1.73 -8.63
CA ILE A 20 -2.09 2.10 -9.57
C ILE A 20 -0.88 2.67 -8.82
N TRP A 21 -1.11 3.61 -7.89
CA TRP A 21 -0.05 4.20 -7.07
C TRP A 21 0.74 3.15 -6.27
N LEU A 22 0.04 2.25 -5.55
CA LEU A 22 0.70 1.23 -4.74
C LEU A 22 1.50 0.24 -5.60
N GLY A 23 1.05 -0.03 -6.83
CA GLY A 23 1.75 -0.90 -7.77
C GLY A 23 2.97 -0.25 -8.44
N SER A 24 3.14 1.06 -8.32
CA SER A 24 4.23 1.79 -8.97
C SER A 24 5.62 1.33 -8.53
N ARG A 25 6.63 1.64 -9.35
CA ARG A 25 8.05 1.37 -9.02
C ARG A 25 8.52 2.08 -7.75
N SER A 26 7.91 3.19 -7.37
CA SER A 26 8.24 3.91 -6.14
C SER A 26 7.64 3.23 -4.91
N ALA A 27 6.43 2.68 -5.03
CA ALA A 27 5.74 1.93 -3.99
C ALA A 27 6.11 0.44 -4.03
N LEU A 28 5.23 -0.51 -4.36
CA LEU A 28 5.53 -1.96 -4.24
C LEU A 28 6.22 -2.59 -5.45
N GLY A 29 6.31 -1.89 -6.59
CA GLY A 29 6.98 -2.38 -7.79
C GLY A 29 6.30 -3.59 -8.42
N LEU A 30 4.99 -3.51 -8.66
CA LEU A 30 4.18 -4.57 -9.24
C LEU A 30 4.21 -4.47 -10.78
N ASP A 31 5.29 -4.96 -11.39
CA ASP A 31 5.47 -4.85 -12.85
C ASP A 31 4.38 -5.60 -13.64
N GLY A 32 3.71 -4.90 -14.56
CA GLY A 32 2.57 -5.42 -15.33
C GLY A 32 1.20 -5.17 -14.69
N MET A 33 1.16 -4.54 -13.51
CA MET A 33 -0.08 -4.10 -12.86
C MET A 33 -0.44 -2.65 -13.22
N GLY A 34 -0.96 -2.48 -14.44
CA GLY A 34 -1.59 -1.24 -14.88
C GLY A 34 -3.07 -1.15 -14.50
N GLU A 35 -3.70 -0.01 -14.80
CA GLU A 35 -5.11 0.27 -14.51
C GLU A 35 -6.06 -0.86 -14.94
N ALA A 36 -5.95 -1.32 -16.19
CA ALA A 36 -6.80 -2.37 -16.73
C ALA A 36 -6.69 -3.68 -15.93
N SER A 37 -5.48 -4.06 -15.49
CA SER A 37 -5.27 -5.24 -14.65
C SER A 37 -5.91 -5.07 -13.28
N TRP A 38 -5.77 -3.89 -12.66
CA TRP A 38 -6.43 -3.60 -11.38
C TRP A 38 -7.95 -3.60 -11.47
N ARG A 39 -8.51 -3.00 -12.52
CA ARG A 39 -9.96 -3.02 -12.77
C ARG A 39 -10.46 -4.44 -12.96
N ALA A 40 -9.80 -5.25 -13.79
CA ALA A 40 -10.19 -6.64 -14.03
C ALA A 40 -10.21 -7.45 -12.73
N LEU A 41 -9.15 -7.36 -11.92
CA LEU A 41 -9.09 -8.04 -10.63
C LEU A 41 -10.16 -7.53 -9.66
N HIS A 42 -10.34 -6.22 -9.53
CA HIS A 42 -11.31 -5.64 -8.60
C HIS A 42 -12.76 -5.97 -9.00
N GLN A 43 -13.09 -5.91 -10.29
CA GLN A 43 -14.43 -6.24 -10.79
C GLN A 43 -14.78 -7.71 -10.56
N THR A 44 -13.79 -8.59 -10.72
CA THR A 44 -13.95 -10.05 -10.56
C THR A 44 -13.99 -10.46 -9.10
N HIS A 45 -13.03 -10.00 -8.29
CA HIS A 45 -12.80 -10.49 -6.93
C HIS A 45 -13.26 -9.55 -5.83
N ARG A 46 -13.84 -8.39 -6.20
CA ARG A 46 -14.48 -7.43 -5.29
C ARG A 46 -13.62 -7.07 -4.07
N PHE A 47 -12.48 -6.45 -4.33
CA PHE A 47 -11.61 -5.96 -3.27
C PHE A 47 -12.35 -5.04 -2.29
N GLU A 48 -12.17 -5.32 -1.00
CA GLU A 48 -12.68 -4.49 0.08
C GLU A 48 -11.79 -3.24 0.27
N HIS A 49 -10.47 -3.41 0.16
CA HIS A 49 -9.48 -2.35 0.35
C HIS A 49 -8.26 -2.53 -0.56
N ILE A 50 -7.36 -1.54 -0.56
CA ILE A 50 -6.22 -1.47 -1.49
C ILE A 50 -5.20 -2.62 -1.37
N PHE A 51 -5.32 -3.47 -0.35
CA PHE A 51 -4.45 -4.62 -0.12
C PHE A 51 -5.15 -5.96 -0.25
N SER A 52 -6.46 -6.00 -0.56
CA SER A 52 -7.21 -7.26 -0.68
C SER A 52 -6.66 -8.19 -1.77
N TRP A 53 -5.85 -7.68 -2.71
CA TRP A 53 -5.16 -8.51 -3.70
C TRP A 53 -4.14 -9.49 -3.07
N LEU A 54 -3.65 -9.23 -1.85
CA LEU A 54 -2.69 -10.11 -1.17
C LEU A 54 -3.28 -11.47 -0.77
N THR A 55 -4.61 -11.62 -0.74
CA THR A 55 -5.29 -12.88 -0.43
C THR A 55 -5.70 -13.65 -1.68
N LEU A 56 -5.49 -13.09 -2.88
CA LEU A 56 -5.77 -13.81 -4.11
C LEU A 56 -4.82 -14.99 -4.26
N THR A 57 -5.37 -16.13 -4.64
CA THR A 57 -4.60 -17.32 -5.01
C THR A 57 -4.22 -17.29 -6.49
N SER A 58 -3.22 -18.09 -6.89
CA SER A 58 -2.88 -18.26 -8.32
C SER A 58 -4.08 -18.70 -9.17
N ALA A 59 -4.97 -19.53 -8.61
CA ALA A 59 -6.17 -19.99 -9.31
C ALA A 59 -7.19 -18.86 -9.50
N GLN A 60 -7.41 -18.02 -8.48
CA GLN A 60 -8.28 -16.84 -8.60
C GLN A 60 -7.75 -15.83 -9.63
N ILE A 61 -6.44 -15.60 -9.67
CA ILE A 61 -5.83 -14.74 -10.69
C ILE A 61 -6.04 -15.34 -12.09
N ALA A 62 -5.80 -16.65 -12.26
CA ALA A 62 -6.00 -17.34 -13.53
C ALA A 62 -7.46 -17.31 -14.03
N ASN A 63 -8.42 -17.30 -13.11
CA ASN A 63 -9.85 -17.20 -13.41
C ASN A 63 -10.35 -15.77 -13.65
N THR A 64 -9.46 -14.78 -13.74
CA THR A 64 -9.83 -13.39 -14.03
C THR A 64 -10.06 -13.22 -15.54
N PRO A 65 -11.27 -12.80 -15.98
CA PRO A 65 -11.55 -12.59 -17.40
C PRO A 65 -10.56 -11.64 -18.07
N GLY A 66 -10.12 -12.00 -19.27
CA GLY A 66 -9.14 -11.23 -20.05
C GLY A 66 -7.68 -11.43 -19.64
N PHE A 67 -7.38 -12.28 -18.65
CA PHE A 67 -6.00 -12.65 -18.34
C PHE A 67 -5.61 -13.95 -19.03
N ALA A 68 -4.62 -13.88 -19.94
CA ALA A 68 -3.96 -15.05 -20.48
C ALA A 68 -3.11 -15.75 -19.40
N LYS A 69 -2.87 -17.05 -19.55
CA LYS A 69 -2.10 -17.88 -18.59
C LYS A 69 -0.77 -17.23 -18.18
N GLY A 70 0.05 -16.80 -19.14
CA GLY A 70 1.35 -16.19 -18.85
C GLY A 70 1.24 -14.87 -18.07
N LYS A 71 0.19 -14.07 -18.32
CA LYS A 71 -0.08 -12.84 -17.55
C LYS A 71 -0.45 -13.18 -16.10
N SER A 72 -1.30 -14.18 -15.91
CA SER A 72 -1.72 -14.64 -14.57
C SER A 72 -0.55 -15.14 -13.74
N GLU A 73 0.34 -15.94 -14.34
CA GLU A 73 1.58 -16.43 -13.69
C GLU A 73 2.54 -15.28 -13.34
N GLN A 74 2.68 -14.29 -14.24
CA GLN A 74 3.47 -13.09 -13.96
C GLN A 74 2.89 -12.30 -12.77
N ILE A 75 1.58 -12.05 -12.75
CA ILE A 75 0.93 -11.30 -11.67
C ILE A 75 1.09 -12.03 -10.34
N TRP A 76 0.87 -13.35 -10.33
CA TRP A 76 1.08 -14.18 -9.14
C TRP A 76 2.52 -14.07 -8.61
N ARG A 77 3.52 -14.13 -9.49
CA ARG A 77 4.93 -13.92 -9.12
C ARG A 77 5.16 -12.53 -8.51
N GLN A 78 4.61 -11.48 -9.12
CA GLN A 78 4.77 -10.11 -8.62
C GLN A 78 4.13 -9.91 -7.24
N PHE A 79 2.95 -10.47 -7.00
CA PHE A 79 2.31 -10.41 -5.69
C PHE A 79 3.15 -11.10 -4.62
N ASN A 80 3.76 -12.25 -4.92
CA ASN A 80 4.66 -12.93 -3.99
C ASN A 80 5.96 -12.15 -3.73
N LEU A 81 6.53 -11.51 -4.75
CA LEU A 81 7.69 -10.64 -4.59
C LEU A 81 7.36 -9.41 -3.72
N ALA A 82 6.18 -8.81 -3.90
CA ALA A 82 5.75 -7.65 -3.13
C ALA A 82 5.73 -7.93 -1.62
N ARG A 83 5.35 -9.14 -1.18
CA ARG A 83 5.38 -9.55 0.24
C ARG A 83 6.76 -9.43 0.90
N ARG A 84 7.83 -9.44 0.10
CA ARG A 84 9.21 -9.32 0.57
C ARG A 84 9.75 -7.89 0.52
N GLN A 85 8.96 -6.93 0.06
CA GLN A 85 9.37 -5.53 0.00
C GLN A 85 9.58 -4.97 1.42
N PRO A 86 10.57 -4.08 1.62
CA PRO A 86 10.83 -3.46 2.91
C PRO A 86 9.64 -2.63 3.37
N PHE A 87 9.49 -2.51 4.70
CA PHE A 87 8.44 -1.75 5.38
C PHE A 87 8.21 -0.35 4.79
N THR A 88 9.28 0.36 4.43
CA THR A 88 9.20 1.72 3.86
C THR A 88 8.41 1.80 2.56
N ARG A 89 8.41 0.74 1.74
CA ARG A 89 7.63 0.68 0.49
C ARG A 89 6.15 0.44 0.76
N TRP A 90 5.81 -0.29 1.83
CA TRP A 90 4.44 -0.50 2.26
C TRP A 90 3.79 0.76 2.82
N ILE A 91 4.50 1.52 3.67
CA ILE A 91 3.96 2.81 4.16
C ILE A 91 3.87 3.86 3.04
N MET A 92 4.74 3.80 2.03
CA MET A 92 4.58 4.61 0.81
C MET A 92 3.33 4.22 0.02
N ALA A 93 3.05 2.91 -0.13
CA ALA A 93 1.81 2.41 -0.72
C ALA A 93 0.55 2.84 0.07
N MET A 94 0.70 3.07 1.38
CA MET A 94 -0.35 3.63 2.25
C MET A 94 -0.43 5.17 2.23
N ASP A 95 0.28 5.82 1.30
CA ASP A 95 0.19 7.26 1.04
C ASP A 95 0.63 8.12 2.25
N ILE A 96 1.67 7.67 2.96
CA ILE A 96 2.30 8.47 4.02
C ILE A 96 2.77 9.82 3.45
N PRO A 97 2.52 10.96 4.11
CA PRO A 97 2.82 12.28 3.57
C PRO A 97 4.31 12.67 3.69
N LEU A 98 5.21 11.76 3.34
CA LEU A 98 6.65 11.93 3.34
C LEU A 98 7.24 11.70 1.94
N THR A 99 8.36 12.34 1.66
CA THR A 99 9.15 12.03 0.45
C THR A 99 9.92 10.72 0.67
N GLN A 100 10.35 10.08 -0.42
CA GLN A 100 11.21 8.90 -0.33
C GLN A 100 12.50 9.17 0.44
N ALA A 101 13.11 10.35 0.25
CA ALA A 101 14.30 10.77 0.99
C ALA A 101 14.03 10.89 2.50
N ALA A 102 12.88 11.46 2.90
CA ALA A 102 12.50 11.55 4.30
C ALA A 102 12.25 10.15 4.91
N LEU A 103 11.59 9.25 4.18
CA LEU A 103 11.37 7.87 4.61
C LEU A 103 12.69 7.09 4.78
N GLN A 104 13.65 7.31 3.90
CA GLN A 104 14.98 6.70 4.05
C GLN A 104 15.72 7.26 5.27
N ALA A 105 15.65 8.58 5.47
CA ALA A 105 16.29 9.26 6.59
C ALA A 105 15.67 8.93 7.96
N SER A 106 14.39 8.58 8.03
CA SER A 106 13.75 8.21 9.31
C SER A 106 14.34 6.92 9.91
N GLY A 107 14.88 6.03 9.05
CA GLY A 107 15.46 4.77 9.49
C GLY A 107 14.44 3.75 9.99
N ASP A 108 13.13 4.05 9.92
CA ASP A 108 12.10 3.15 10.42
C ASP A 108 12.03 1.86 9.60
N ARG A 109 11.87 0.75 10.32
CA ARG A 109 11.77 -0.60 9.76
C ARG A 109 10.50 -1.33 10.21
N SER A 110 9.75 -0.75 11.14
CA SER A 110 8.48 -1.30 11.61
C SER A 110 7.44 -0.22 11.92
N TRP A 111 6.18 -0.64 11.93
CA TRP A 111 5.02 0.15 12.29
C TRP A 111 5.14 0.67 13.72
N GLU A 112 5.66 -0.15 14.63
CA GLU A 112 5.89 0.21 16.02
C GLU A 112 6.89 1.39 16.14
N GLN A 113 8.04 1.31 15.45
CA GLN A 113 9.04 2.40 15.43
C GLN A 113 8.44 3.70 14.91
N LEU A 114 7.65 3.62 13.82
CA LEU A 114 6.95 4.78 13.25
C LEU A 114 5.97 5.41 14.25
N LEU A 115 5.25 4.60 15.03
CA LEU A 115 4.32 5.09 16.05
C LEU A 115 5.04 5.79 17.21
N MET A 116 6.25 5.35 17.57
CA MET A 116 7.05 5.99 18.63
C MET A 116 7.61 7.36 18.23
N ARG A 117 7.64 7.71 16.94
CA ARG A 117 8.20 8.99 16.49
C ARG A 117 7.36 10.17 16.98
N THR A 118 8.03 11.22 17.45
CA THR A 118 7.37 12.48 17.79
C THR A 118 7.24 13.37 16.56
N GLU A 119 6.40 14.40 16.62
CA GLU A 119 6.36 15.42 15.57
C GLU A 119 7.73 16.10 15.38
N GLN A 120 8.45 16.36 16.48
CA GLN A 120 9.80 16.92 16.45
C GLN A 120 10.77 16.04 15.65
N HIS A 121 10.69 14.71 15.79
CA HIS A 121 11.50 13.79 14.99
C HIS A 121 11.22 13.98 13.49
N TRP A 122 9.94 13.98 13.09
CA TRP A 122 9.57 14.18 11.69
C TRP A 122 10.06 15.52 11.15
N ARG A 123 10.03 16.58 11.97
CA ARG A 123 10.50 17.93 11.59
C ARG A 123 11.98 18.01 11.23
N GLN A 124 12.79 17.09 11.73
CA GLN A 124 14.23 17.05 11.46
C GLN A 124 14.57 16.36 10.14
N LEU A 125 13.59 15.71 9.49
CA LEU A 125 13.82 14.97 8.25
C LEU A 125 13.82 15.89 7.02
N PRO A 126 14.52 15.48 5.94
CA PRO A 126 14.59 16.24 4.70
C PRO A 126 13.21 16.66 4.18
N ALA A 127 13.09 17.93 3.82
CA ALA A 127 11.86 18.55 3.31
C ALA A 127 10.62 18.35 4.22
N THR A 128 10.77 18.07 5.51
CA THR A 128 9.64 17.76 6.40
C THR A 128 9.45 18.88 7.41
N GLY A 129 8.93 20.03 6.99
CA GLY A 129 8.55 21.11 7.91
C GLY A 129 7.32 20.78 8.75
N GLU A 130 6.98 21.66 9.70
CA GLU A 130 5.86 21.52 10.67
C GLU A 130 4.57 21.00 10.05
N ARG A 131 4.06 21.65 9.00
CA ARG A 131 2.84 21.22 8.29
C ARG A 131 2.92 19.78 7.77
N ARG A 132 4.08 19.33 7.30
CA ARG A 132 4.23 17.95 6.80
C ARG A 132 4.34 16.96 7.96
N ALA A 133 5.08 17.33 9.02
CA ALA A 133 5.17 16.55 10.24
C ALA A 133 3.78 16.34 10.89
N GLY A 134 2.99 17.40 11.06
CA GLY A 134 1.61 17.31 11.55
C GLY A 134 0.74 16.37 10.71
N ARG A 135 0.84 16.43 9.37
CA ARG A 135 0.12 15.46 8.51
C ARG A 135 0.57 14.01 8.69
N VAL A 136 1.82 13.74 9.06
CA VAL A 136 2.25 12.37 9.40
C VAL A 136 1.56 11.90 10.68
N ILE A 137 1.42 12.80 11.67
CA ILE A 137 0.69 12.53 12.91
C ILE A 137 -0.79 12.24 12.63
N ASP A 138 -1.43 13.06 11.79
CA ASP A 138 -2.83 12.83 11.38
C ASP A 138 -2.98 11.52 10.60
N TRP A 139 -2.07 11.26 9.67
CA TRP A 139 -2.07 10.05 8.85
C TRP A 139 -1.96 8.78 9.68
N ARG A 140 -0.99 8.69 10.59
CA ARG A 140 -0.84 7.49 11.43
C ARG A 140 -2.01 7.31 12.40
N ASN A 141 -2.69 8.41 12.75
CA ASN A 141 -3.83 8.38 13.66
C ASN A 141 -5.16 8.06 12.96
N ASN A 142 -5.22 8.16 11.64
CA ASN A 142 -6.39 7.86 10.83
C ASN A 142 -6.86 6.40 11.02
N LEU A 143 -8.18 6.21 11.17
CA LEU A 143 -8.77 4.90 11.44
C LEU A 143 -8.58 3.90 10.29
N GLN A 144 -8.68 4.33 9.04
CA GLN A 144 -8.47 3.46 7.88
C GLN A 144 -7.01 3.02 7.78
N ILE A 145 -6.06 3.94 8.04
CA ILE A 145 -4.63 3.62 8.06
C ILE A 145 -4.30 2.60 9.16
N LYS A 146 -4.85 2.78 10.37
CA LYS A 146 -4.72 1.81 11.47
C LYS A 146 -5.33 0.45 11.11
N ALA A 147 -6.48 0.43 10.46
CA ALA A 147 -7.13 -0.82 10.03
C ALA A 147 -6.28 -1.57 8.98
N LEU A 148 -5.76 -0.87 7.97
CA LEU A 148 -4.86 -1.44 6.97
C LEU A 148 -3.57 -1.99 7.62
N SER A 149 -2.96 -1.25 8.54
CA SER A 149 -1.77 -1.72 9.26
C SER A 149 -2.03 -3.03 10.01
N ARG A 150 -3.13 -3.12 10.78
CA ARG A 150 -3.52 -4.36 11.47
C ARG A 150 -3.79 -5.50 10.49
N TRP A 151 -4.44 -5.21 9.37
CA TRP A 151 -4.71 -6.21 8.35
C TRP A 151 -3.41 -6.74 7.72
N LEU A 152 -2.46 -5.86 7.40
CA LEU A 152 -1.13 -6.25 6.90
C LEU A 152 -0.36 -7.09 7.92
N ALA A 153 -0.47 -6.78 9.21
CA ALA A 153 0.09 -7.58 10.29
C ALA A 153 -0.50 -9.00 10.32
N ALA A 154 -1.83 -9.12 10.19
CA ALA A 154 -2.53 -10.42 10.11
C ALA A 154 -2.17 -11.21 8.84
N GLN A 155 -1.72 -10.55 7.78
CA GLN A 155 -1.16 -11.19 6.58
C GLN A 155 0.35 -11.49 6.70
N HIS A 156 0.96 -11.31 7.87
CA HIS A 156 2.39 -11.53 8.11
C HIS A 156 3.30 -10.72 7.18
N ILE A 157 2.89 -9.49 6.83
CA ILE A 157 3.76 -8.58 6.08
C ILE A 157 4.85 -8.04 7.00
N PRO A 158 6.15 -8.19 6.66
CA PRO A 158 7.25 -7.75 7.50
C PRO A 158 7.13 -6.28 7.90
N GLY A 159 7.38 -5.99 9.18
CA GLY A 159 7.34 -4.65 9.74
C GLY A 159 5.97 -4.18 10.22
N PHE A 160 4.88 -4.95 10.06
CA PHE A 160 3.55 -4.58 10.61
C PHE A 160 3.14 -5.37 11.85
N GLY A 161 3.69 -6.57 12.06
CA GLY A 161 3.55 -7.34 13.30
C GLY A 161 4.67 -7.05 14.31
N SER A 162 4.42 -7.40 15.56
CA SER A 162 5.43 -7.62 16.59
C SER A 162 6.25 -8.87 16.29
#